data_AF-A0A962A9T1-F1
#
_entry.id   AF-A0A962A9T1-F1
#
_cell.length_a   1.000
_cell.length_b   1.000
_cell.length_c   1.000
_cell.angle_alpha   90.00
_cell.angle_beta   90.00
_cell.angle_gamma   90.00
#
_symmetry.space_group_name_H-M   'P 1'
#
loop_
_entity.id
_entity.type
_entity.pdbx_description
1 polymer ?
#
loop_
_entity_poly.entity_id
_entity_poly.type
_entity_poly.pdbx_seq_one_letter_code
_entity_poly.pdbx_strand_id
1 'polypeptide(L)'
;MNDLTLITPPPGLSSADYSMIEQAVMETARGRWFLLEYARRQRAAETQRLTDAVDRLEAMMAGGPAATAEPQVTPQVTLQVAPQAERAPVAPAEANAALAERLSDIAWRLREDGADPALCTELEREAAGLRPSRVDGEVLAPRTTPPPLATPPWETTHDTAASDPARDPRAKALARLDGLPIVEKLALFC
;
A
#
# COMPACT_ATOMS: atom_id res chain seq x y z
N MET A 1 13.49 20.04 26.23
CA MET A 1 13.18 18.77 26.94
C MET A 1 12.17 17.96 26.15
N ASN A 2 12.64 17.11 25.27
CA ASN A 2 12.45 15.67 25.36
C ASN A 2 13.33 15.08 24.28
N ASP A 3 14.43 14.51 24.73
CA ASP A 3 15.38 13.75 23.93
C ASP A 3 14.61 12.80 23.02
N LEU A 4 14.68 13.07 21.71
CA LEU A 4 14.79 12.00 20.74
C LEU A 4 16.01 11.21 21.18
N THR A 5 15.82 10.28 22.10
CA THR A 5 16.79 9.24 22.41
C THR A 5 16.92 8.42 21.14
N LEU A 6 17.66 8.95 20.16
CA LEU A 6 18.86 8.32 19.67
C LEU A 6 19.41 7.57 20.88
N ILE A 7 19.04 6.30 20.98
CA ILE A 7 19.86 5.32 21.67
C ILE A 7 21.12 5.35 20.83
N THR A 8 21.98 6.35 21.08
CA THR A 8 23.28 6.44 20.49
C THR A 8 23.94 5.16 20.94
N PRO A 9 24.27 4.24 20.01
CA PRO A 9 24.84 2.98 20.41
C PRO A 9 26.07 3.31 21.26
N PRO A 10 26.29 2.59 22.39
CA PRO A 10 27.50 2.72 23.18
C PRO A 10 28.72 2.84 22.24
N PRO A 11 29.63 3.82 22.49
CA PRO A 11 30.74 4.06 21.59
C PRO A 11 31.51 2.76 21.36
N GLY A 12 31.64 2.35 20.09
CA GLY A 12 32.29 1.10 19.69
C GLY A 12 31.36 0.01 19.15
N LEU A 13 30.03 0.17 19.20
CA LEU A 13 29.11 -0.75 18.52
C LEU A 13 28.94 -0.32 17.05
N SER A 14 29.42 -1.18 16.16
CA SER A 14 29.25 -1.05 14.71
C SER A 14 27.92 -1.64 14.23
N SER A 15 27.56 -1.39 12.98
CA SER A 15 26.43 -2.07 12.33
C SER A 15 26.62 -3.60 12.29
N ALA A 16 27.86 -4.09 12.26
CA ALA A 16 28.15 -5.51 12.30
C ALA A 16 27.84 -6.10 13.68
N ASP A 17 28.20 -5.38 14.75
CA ASP A 17 27.87 -5.79 16.13
C ASP A 17 26.37 -5.83 16.37
N TYR A 18 25.64 -4.87 15.78
CA TYR A 18 24.17 -4.88 15.81
C TYR A 18 23.61 -6.16 15.18
N SER A 19 24.09 -6.54 13.98
CA SER A 19 23.62 -7.75 13.30
C SER A 19 23.97 -9.03 14.08
N MET A 20 25.14 -9.10 14.70
CA MET A 20 25.52 -10.24 15.56
C MET A 20 24.60 -10.37 16.78
N ILE A 21 24.26 -9.24 17.43
CA ILE A 21 23.33 -9.22 18.56
C ILE A 21 21.92 -9.60 18.10
N GLU A 22 21.45 -9.07 16.97
CA GLU A 22 20.16 -9.41 16.39
C GLU A 22 20.05 -10.90 16.13
N GLN A 23 21.06 -11.51 15.49
CA GLN A 23 21.11 -12.96 15.26
C GLN A 23 21.02 -13.75 16.56
N ALA A 24 21.85 -13.42 17.56
CA ALA A 24 21.85 -14.09 18.86
C ALA A 24 20.50 -13.99 19.59
N VAL A 25 19.81 -12.85 19.49
CA VAL A 25 18.47 -12.68 20.06
C VAL A 25 17.45 -13.52 19.28
N MET A 26 17.53 -13.54 17.95
CA MET A 26 16.61 -14.26 17.06
C MET A 26 16.73 -15.79 17.17
N GLU A 27 17.86 -16.33 17.63
CA GLU A 27 18.05 -17.78 17.85
C GLU A 27 17.02 -18.37 18.82
N THR A 28 16.65 -17.62 19.86
CA THR A 28 15.75 -18.11 20.91
C THR A 28 14.29 -17.69 20.67
N ALA A 29 13.34 -18.55 21.04
CA ALA A 29 11.91 -18.22 20.98
C ALA A 29 11.56 -16.99 21.83
N ARG A 30 12.23 -16.85 22.98
CA ARG A 30 12.06 -15.71 23.90
C ARG A 30 12.56 -14.40 23.29
N GLY A 31 13.71 -14.42 22.62
CA GLY A 31 14.28 -13.24 21.98
C GLY A 31 13.44 -12.74 20.80
N ARG A 32 12.94 -13.67 19.96
CA ARG A 32 11.97 -13.33 18.90
C ARG A 32 10.70 -12.67 19.45
N TRP A 33 10.11 -13.25 20.49
CA TRP A 33 8.93 -12.66 21.15
C TRP A 33 9.24 -11.27 21.74
N PHE A 34 10.40 -11.11 22.38
CA PHE A 34 10.82 -9.82 22.94
C PHE A 34 10.94 -8.73 21.85
N LEU A 35 11.58 -9.01 20.71
CA LEU A 35 11.72 -8.03 19.63
C LEU A 35 10.38 -7.63 19.03
N LEU A 36 9.47 -8.59 18.81
CA LEU A 36 8.12 -8.32 18.33
C LEU A 36 7.34 -7.45 19.31
N GLU A 37 7.38 -7.80 20.59
CA GLU A 37 6.66 -7.07 21.63
C GLU A 37 7.27 -5.67 21.88
N TYR A 38 8.60 -5.55 21.84
CA TYR A 38 9.30 -4.27 21.93
C TYR A 38 8.91 -3.36 20.76
N ALA A 39 8.96 -3.86 19.52
CA ALA A 39 8.56 -3.10 18.34
C ALA A 39 7.08 -2.66 18.41
N ARG A 40 6.18 -3.52 18.94
CA ARG A 40 4.77 -3.19 19.14
C ARG A 40 4.58 -2.05 20.15
N ARG A 41 5.26 -2.13 21.31
CA ARG A 41 5.19 -1.09 22.36
C ARG A 41 5.86 0.21 21.92
N GLN A 42 6.98 0.12 21.22
CA GLN A 42 7.70 1.28 20.70
C GLN A 42 6.84 2.06 19.72
N ARG A 43 6.19 1.38 18.76
CA ARG A 43 5.24 2.01 17.84
C ARG A 43 4.08 2.68 18.55
N ALA A 44 3.46 2.00 19.53
CA ALA A 44 2.37 2.59 20.31
C ALA A 44 2.81 3.87 21.06
N ALA A 45 3.99 3.85 21.68
CA ALA A 45 4.55 5.02 22.36
C ALA A 45 4.92 6.14 21.38
N GLU A 46 5.43 5.80 20.20
CA GLU A 46 5.75 6.77 19.14
C GLU A 46 4.49 7.45 18.59
N THR A 47 3.43 6.68 18.31
CA THR A 47 2.13 7.23 17.92
C THR A 47 1.60 8.19 18.98
N GLN A 48 1.67 7.83 20.26
CA GLN A 48 1.24 8.73 21.34
C GLN A 48 2.04 10.03 21.35
N ARG A 49 3.37 9.96 21.22
CA ARG A 49 4.22 11.17 21.16
C ARG A 49 3.87 12.06 19.97
N LEU A 50 3.52 11.47 18.82
CA LEU A 50 3.12 12.20 17.64
C LEU A 50 1.78 12.90 17.86
N THR A 51 0.80 12.21 18.44
CA THR A 51 -0.50 12.82 18.81
C THR A 51 -0.31 13.96 19.81
N ASP A 52 0.47 13.75 20.87
CA ASP A 52 0.78 14.80 21.87
C ASP A 52 1.52 16.01 21.25
N ALA A 53 2.28 15.80 20.16
CA ALA A 53 2.92 16.88 19.43
C ALA A 53 1.92 17.67 18.59
N VAL A 54 0.98 16.99 17.93
CA VAL A 54 -0.11 17.63 17.17
C VAL A 54 -1.00 18.45 18.10
N ASP A 55 -1.44 17.90 19.23
CA ASP A 55 -2.25 18.61 20.22
C ASP A 55 -1.58 19.92 20.69
N ARG A 56 -0.25 19.88 20.90
CA ARG A 56 0.53 21.07 21.28
C ARG A 56 0.59 22.11 20.15
N LEU A 57 0.74 21.67 18.90
CA LEU A 57 0.72 22.58 17.75
C LEU A 57 -0.65 23.22 17.59
N GLU A 58 -1.74 22.45 17.74
CA GLU A 58 -3.11 22.95 17.71
C GLU A 58 -3.36 23.99 18.81
N ALA A 59 -2.91 23.73 20.04
CA ALA A 59 -3.03 24.69 21.14
C ALA A 59 -2.26 25.99 20.88
N MET A 60 -1.06 25.91 20.28
CA MET A 60 -0.29 27.09 19.89
C MET A 60 -0.96 27.90 18.78
N MET A 61 -1.61 27.24 17.82
CA MET A 61 -2.38 27.90 16.75
C MET A 61 -3.68 28.52 17.27
N ALA A 62 -4.39 27.84 18.16
CA ALA A 62 -5.61 28.34 18.80
C ALA A 62 -5.35 29.49 19.78
N GLY A 63 -4.13 29.57 20.33
CA GLY A 63 -3.66 30.65 21.21
C GLY A 63 -3.12 31.91 20.53
N GLY A 64 -3.27 32.06 19.21
CA GLY A 64 -2.97 33.31 18.49
C GLY A 64 -3.80 34.49 19.02
N PRO A 65 -3.24 35.71 19.06
CA PRO A 65 -3.38 36.62 20.20
C PRO A 65 -4.83 36.95 20.55
N ALA A 66 -5.17 36.72 21.82
CA ALA A 66 -6.30 37.37 22.47
C ALA A 66 -6.12 38.89 22.33
N ALA A 67 -6.92 39.46 21.44
CA ALA A 67 -7.01 40.88 21.18
C ALA A 67 -7.43 41.64 22.45
N THR A 68 -6.49 42.31 23.08
CA THR A 68 -6.76 43.58 23.77
C THR A 68 -6.89 44.66 22.69
N ALA A 69 -8.10 45.21 22.58
CA ALA A 69 -8.46 46.28 21.67
C ALA A 69 -7.79 47.62 22.03
N GLU A 70 -7.26 48.33 21.02
CA GLU A 70 -7.50 49.77 20.80
C GLU A 70 -7.46 50.09 19.29
N PRO A 71 -8.27 51.05 18.79
CA PRO A 71 -8.48 51.30 17.37
C PRO A 71 -7.60 52.46 16.86
N GLN A 72 -6.82 52.24 15.80
CA GLN A 72 -6.16 53.32 15.05
C GLN A 72 -6.51 53.25 13.57
N VAL A 73 -6.86 54.43 13.06
CA VAL A 73 -7.55 54.74 11.81
C VAL A 73 -6.54 55.12 10.71
N THR A 74 -6.48 54.31 9.64
CA THR A 74 -6.11 54.61 8.21
C THR A 74 -4.67 55.05 7.85
N PRO A 75 -4.18 54.88 6.58
CA PRO A 75 -4.92 54.63 5.34
C PRO A 75 -4.49 53.45 4.45
N GLN A 76 -5.48 53.09 3.63
CA GLN A 76 -5.55 52.24 2.44
C GLN A 76 -4.23 51.90 1.73
N VAL A 77 -3.92 50.59 1.69
CA VAL A 77 -3.30 49.95 0.53
C VAL A 77 -4.42 49.25 -0.23
N THR A 78 -4.86 49.84 -1.33
CA THR A 78 -5.75 49.17 -2.29
C THR A 78 -4.97 48.04 -2.97
N LEU A 79 -5.08 46.82 -2.43
CA LEU A 79 -4.84 45.63 -3.23
C LEU A 79 -6.13 45.37 -4.02
N GLN A 80 -6.12 45.74 -5.30
CA GLN A 80 -7.19 45.41 -6.23
C GLN A 80 -7.32 43.88 -6.28
N VAL A 81 -8.42 43.35 -5.75
CA VAL A 81 -8.86 41.98 -6.02
C VAL A 81 -9.61 42.02 -7.35
N ALA A 82 -8.90 41.65 -8.42
CA ALA A 82 -9.57 41.13 -9.61
C ALA A 82 -10.26 39.81 -9.24
N PRO A 83 -11.40 39.44 -9.85
CA PRO A 83 -12.01 38.15 -9.63
C PRO A 83 -11.19 37.09 -10.37
N GLN A 84 -10.08 36.67 -9.79
CA GLN A 84 -9.41 35.47 -10.23
C GLN A 84 -10.06 34.30 -9.51
N ALA A 85 -11.02 33.69 -10.21
CA ALA A 85 -11.26 32.27 -10.12
C ALA A 85 -9.99 31.53 -10.59
N GLU A 86 -8.89 31.70 -9.87
CA GLU A 86 -7.70 30.88 -10.02
C GLU A 86 -8.01 29.56 -9.33
N ARG A 87 -8.42 28.61 -10.16
CA ARG A 87 -8.30 27.20 -9.84
C ARG A 87 -6.89 27.00 -9.28
N ALA A 88 -6.82 26.62 -8.00
CA ALA A 88 -5.58 26.27 -7.31
C ALA A 88 -4.67 25.45 -8.26
N PRO A 89 -3.34 25.62 -8.20
CA PRO A 89 -2.45 24.92 -9.10
C PRO A 89 -2.74 23.43 -8.98
N VAL A 90 -3.34 22.87 -10.05
CA VAL A 90 -3.57 21.44 -10.16
C VAL A 90 -2.19 20.83 -10.02
N ALA A 91 -1.96 20.11 -8.92
CA ALA A 91 -0.72 19.36 -8.75
C ALA A 91 -0.45 18.61 -10.06
N PRO A 92 0.81 18.60 -10.56
CA PRO A 92 1.08 18.07 -11.89
C PRO A 92 0.47 16.67 -12.00
N ALA A 93 -0.23 16.39 -13.09
CA ALA A 93 -1.01 15.16 -13.25
C ALA A 93 -0.18 13.89 -12.95
N GLU A 94 1.13 13.97 -13.17
CA GLU A 94 2.13 12.95 -12.80
C GLU A 94 2.28 12.77 -11.27
N ALA A 95 2.29 13.83 -10.48
CA ALA A 95 2.32 13.74 -9.01
C ALA A 95 1.02 13.15 -8.45
N ASN A 96 -0.13 13.49 -9.04
CA ASN A 96 -1.41 12.88 -8.66
C ASN A 96 -1.47 11.40 -9.04
N ALA A 97 -0.96 11.03 -10.22
CA ALA A 97 -0.83 9.64 -10.64
C ALA A 97 0.11 8.86 -9.72
N ALA A 98 1.28 9.41 -9.39
CA ALA A 98 2.23 8.79 -8.46
C ALA A 98 1.62 8.61 -7.05
N LEU A 99 0.85 9.58 -6.58
CA LEU A 99 0.12 9.46 -5.32
C LEU A 99 -0.97 8.39 -5.36
N ALA A 100 -1.72 8.30 -6.46
CA ALA A 100 -2.75 7.28 -6.66
C ALA A 100 -2.18 5.85 -6.67
N GLU A 101 -1.02 5.65 -7.31
CA GLU A 101 -0.33 4.35 -7.28
C GLU A 101 0.14 3.99 -5.87
N ARG A 102 0.75 4.94 -5.15
CA ARG A 102 1.16 4.71 -3.76
C ARG A 102 -0.02 4.35 -2.85
N LEU A 103 -1.18 4.99 -3.03
CA LEU A 103 -2.38 4.67 -2.26
C LEU A 103 -2.94 3.28 -2.60
N SER A 104 -2.89 2.88 -3.87
CA SER A 104 -3.29 1.55 -4.32
C SER A 104 -2.38 0.46 -3.73
N ASP A 105 -1.06 0.68 -3.72
CA ASP A 105 -0.09 -0.25 -3.11
C ASP A 105 -0.30 -0.40 -1.60
N ILE A 106 -0.57 0.71 -0.89
CA ILE A 106 -0.86 0.68 0.55
C ILE A 106 -2.17 -0.08 0.82
N ALA A 107 -3.23 0.18 0.04
CA ALA A 107 -4.50 -0.52 0.19
C ALA A 107 -4.34 -2.03 -0.03
N TRP A 108 -3.50 -2.43 -1.00
CA TRP A 108 -3.16 -3.83 -1.23
C TRP A 108 -2.43 -4.45 -0.03
N ARG A 109 -1.39 -3.80 0.48
CA ARG A 109 -0.63 -4.30 1.65
C ARG A 109 -1.48 -4.40 2.91
N LEU A 110 -2.36 -3.43 3.15
CA LEU A 110 -3.30 -3.47 4.28
C LEU A 110 -4.25 -4.66 4.19
N ARG A 111 -4.67 -5.02 2.97
CA ARG A 111 -5.54 -6.18 2.73
C ARG A 111 -4.80 -7.50 3.02
N GLU A 112 -3.54 -7.60 2.61
CA GLU A 112 -2.68 -8.75 2.91
C GLU A 112 -2.43 -8.91 4.42
N ASP A 113 -2.28 -7.80 5.14
CA ASP A 113 -2.11 -7.79 6.59
C ASP A 113 -3.43 -8.03 7.38
N GLY A 114 -4.56 -8.20 6.69
CA GLY A 114 -5.87 -8.50 7.28
C GLY A 114 -6.65 -7.29 7.82
N ALA A 115 -6.40 -6.09 7.30
CA ALA A 115 -7.15 -4.89 7.66
C ALA A 115 -8.63 -4.95 7.20
N ASP A 116 -9.46 -4.06 7.76
CA ASP A 116 -10.90 -3.98 7.42
C ASP A 116 -11.10 -3.73 5.91
N PRO A 117 -11.84 -4.62 5.20
CA PRO A 117 -12.08 -4.48 3.77
C PRO A 117 -12.79 -3.18 3.38
N ALA A 118 -13.63 -2.61 4.26
CA ALA A 118 -14.34 -1.37 3.97
C ALA A 118 -13.37 -0.17 3.83
N LEU A 119 -12.37 -0.10 4.71
CA LEU A 119 -11.33 0.93 4.67
C LEU A 119 -10.42 0.80 3.45
N CYS A 120 -10.06 -0.43 3.07
CA CYS A 120 -9.29 -0.69 1.84
C CYS A 120 -10.06 -0.22 0.59
N THR A 121 -11.37 -0.48 0.53
CA THR A 121 -12.22 -0.03 -0.59
C THR A 121 -12.36 1.50 -0.63
N GLU A 122 -12.41 2.17 0.52
CA GLU A 122 -12.43 3.63 0.58
C GLU A 122 -11.11 4.24 0.10
N LEU A 123 -9.96 3.70 0.52
CA LEU A 123 -8.64 4.10 0.03
C LEU A 123 -8.49 3.93 -1.49
N GLU A 124 -8.99 2.82 -2.04
CA GLU A 124 -9.00 2.58 -3.49
C GLU A 124 -9.90 3.56 -4.25
N ARG A 125 -11.02 3.98 -3.64
CA ARG A 125 -11.90 5.01 -4.22
C ARG A 125 -11.19 6.37 -4.29
N GLU A 126 -10.50 6.75 -3.23
CA GLU A 126 -9.70 7.99 -3.19
C GLU A 126 -8.56 7.95 -4.22
N ALA A 127 -7.86 6.82 -4.33
CA ALA A 127 -6.82 6.63 -5.34
C ALA A 127 -7.38 6.78 -6.77
N ALA A 128 -8.56 6.22 -7.04
CA ALA A 128 -9.22 6.35 -8.34
C ALA A 128 -9.61 7.81 -8.66
N GLY A 129 -9.99 8.61 -7.66
CA GLY A 129 -10.32 10.03 -7.84
C GLY A 129 -9.11 10.90 -8.18
N LEU A 130 -7.90 10.47 -7.82
CA LEU A 130 -6.65 11.18 -8.10
C LEU A 130 -6.05 10.86 -9.47
N ARG A 131 -6.39 9.71 -10.06
CA ARG A 131 -5.92 9.35 -11.39
C ARG A 131 -6.46 10.37 -12.40
N PRO A 132 -5.63 10.91 -13.30
CA PRO A 132 -6.11 11.84 -14.30
C PRO A 132 -7.20 11.14 -15.11
N SER A 133 -8.40 11.75 -15.17
CA SER A 133 -9.44 11.29 -16.09
C SER A 133 -8.81 11.32 -17.48
N ARG A 134 -8.63 10.16 -18.09
CA ARG A 134 -8.17 10.07 -19.47
C ARG A 134 -9.17 10.88 -20.28
N VAL A 135 -8.80 12.09 -20.68
CA VAL A 135 -9.54 12.84 -21.68
C VAL A 135 -9.21 12.12 -22.97
N ASP A 136 -9.99 11.07 -23.25
CA ASP A 136 -10.01 10.43 -24.55
C ASP A 136 -10.60 11.44 -25.53
N GLY A 137 -9.73 12.34 -26.00
CA GLY A 137 -9.84 12.95 -27.32
C GLY A 137 -9.46 11.95 -28.41
N GLU A 138 -9.81 10.66 -28.23
CA GLU A 138 -9.83 9.71 -29.33
C GLU A 138 -11.19 9.89 -29.99
N VAL A 139 -11.22 10.72 -31.04
CA VAL A 139 -12.28 10.67 -32.04
C VAL A 139 -12.51 9.20 -32.34
N LEU A 140 -13.70 8.70 -31.99
CA LEU A 140 -14.16 7.37 -32.38
C LEU A 140 -14.22 7.34 -33.90
N ALA A 141 -13.08 7.04 -34.54
CA ALA A 141 -13.05 6.64 -35.92
C ALA A 141 -13.99 5.44 -36.08
N PRO A 142 -14.76 5.34 -37.17
CA PRO A 142 -15.58 4.16 -37.42
C PRO A 142 -14.68 2.94 -37.31
N ARG A 143 -15.05 2.00 -36.44
CA ARG A 143 -14.27 0.79 -36.16
C ARG A 143 -14.09 0.03 -37.47
N THR A 144 -12.95 0.20 -38.10
CA THR A 144 -12.49 -0.72 -39.13
C THR A 144 -12.20 -2.02 -38.39
N THR A 145 -12.92 -3.07 -38.76
CA THR A 145 -12.66 -4.43 -38.28
C THR A 145 -11.17 -4.72 -38.40
N PRO A 146 -10.47 -5.08 -37.32
CA PRO A 146 -9.09 -5.50 -37.42
C PRO A 146 -9.02 -6.71 -38.36
N PRO A 147 -7.99 -6.82 -39.22
CA PRO A 147 -7.78 -8.05 -40.00
C PRO A 147 -7.67 -9.22 -39.02
N PRO A 148 -8.23 -10.40 -39.33
CA PRO A 148 -8.16 -11.54 -38.43
C PRO A 148 -6.69 -11.85 -38.12
N LEU A 149 -6.36 -11.82 -36.82
CA LEU A 149 -5.10 -12.36 -36.33
C LEU A 149 -5.06 -13.83 -36.72
N ALA A 150 -4.01 -14.25 -37.41
CA ALA A 150 -3.76 -15.66 -37.65
C ALA A 150 -3.68 -16.36 -36.28
N THR A 151 -4.51 -17.38 -36.06
CA THR A 151 -4.49 -18.18 -34.83
C THR A 151 -3.07 -18.73 -34.63
N PRO A 152 -2.42 -18.47 -33.48
CA PRO A 152 -1.11 -19.02 -33.20
C PRO A 152 -1.17 -20.56 -33.20
N PRO A 153 -0.07 -21.24 -33.58
CA PRO A 153 -0.08 -22.68 -33.91
C PRO A 153 -0.42 -23.61 -32.73
N TRP A 154 -0.52 -23.10 -31.51
CA TRP A 154 -0.91 -23.86 -30.33
C TRP A 154 -2.43 -23.81 -30.05
N GLU A 155 -3.18 -22.98 -30.79
CA GLU A 155 -4.61 -22.74 -30.61
C GLU A 155 -5.50 -23.58 -31.54
N THR A 156 -4.93 -24.47 -32.34
CA THR A 156 -5.72 -25.52 -33.00
C THR A 156 -6.37 -26.37 -31.93
N THR A 157 -7.69 -26.21 -31.76
CA THR A 157 -8.53 -27.15 -31.03
C THR A 157 -8.25 -28.54 -31.60
N HIS A 158 -7.51 -29.36 -30.85
CA HIS A 158 -7.46 -30.78 -31.12
C HIS A 158 -8.89 -31.28 -30.98
N ASP A 159 -9.47 -31.66 -32.12
CA ASP A 159 -10.72 -32.39 -32.18
C ASP A 159 -10.58 -33.57 -31.22
N THR A 160 -11.31 -33.51 -30.10
CA THR A 160 -11.26 -34.52 -29.04
C THR A 160 -12.05 -35.72 -29.54
N ALA A 161 -11.52 -36.40 -30.55
CA ALA A 161 -11.92 -37.75 -30.87
C ALA A 161 -11.58 -38.59 -29.63
N ALA A 162 -12.63 -39.08 -28.98
CA ALA A 162 -12.63 -39.87 -27.76
C ALA A 162 -11.36 -40.74 -27.64
N SER A 163 -10.42 -40.29 -26.79
CA SER A 163 -9.28 -41.12 -26.41
C SER A 163 -9.84 -42.25 -25.56
N ASP A 164 -9.79 -43.47 -26.11
CA ASP A 164 -10.15 -44.70 -25.42
C ASP A 164 -9.43 -44.75 -24.06
N PRO A 165 -10.15 -44.77 -22.91
CA PRO A 165 -9.55 -44.71 -21.58
C PRO A 165 -8.63 -45.91 -21.28
N ALA A 166 -8.63 -46.95 -22.13
CA ALA A 166 -7.69 -48.06 -22.06
C ALA A 166 -6.27 -47.70 -22.52
N ARG A 167 -6.08 -46.62 -23.29
CA ARG A 167 -4.80 -46.30 -23.95
C ARG A 167 -3.89 -45.38 -23.12
N ASP A 168 -4.44 -44.61 -22.19
CA ASP A 168 -3.64 -43.74 -21.31
C ASP A 168 -3.48 -44.33 -19.89
N PRO A 169 -2.36 -44.99 -19.60
CA PRO A 169 -2.11 -45.56 -18.27
C PRO A 169 -2.02 -44.48 -17.18
N ARG A 170 -1.79 -43.21 -17.52
CA ARG A 170 -1.72 -42.11 -16.56
C ARG A 170 -3.11 -41.77 -15.99
N ALA A 171 -4.15 -41.82 -16.82
CA ALA A 171 -5.52 -41.56 -16.38
C ALA A 171 -5.97 -42.58 -15.31
N LYS A 172 -5.61 -43.86 -15.48
CA LYS A 172 -5.88 -44.90 -14.48
C LYS A 172 -5.07 -44.73 -13.19
N ALA A 173 -3.84 -44.24 -13.28
CA ALA A 173 -3.01 -43.95 -12.12
C ALA A 173 -3.58 -42.77 -11.31
N LEU A 174 -4.02 -41.70 -11.98
CA LEU A 174 -4.63 -40.54 -11.35
C LEU A 174 -5.97 -40.88 -10.68
N ALA A 175 -6.85 -41.62 -11.36
CA ALA A 175 -8.11 -42.06 -10.78
C ALA A 175 -7.93 -42.96 -9.54
N ARG A 176 -6.81 -43.68 -9.45
CA ARG A 176 -6.47 -44.49 -8.28
C ARG A 176 -6.00 -43.63 -7.09
N LEU A 177 -5.38 -42.48 -7.36
CA LEU A 177 -5.00 -41.54 -6.31
C LEU A 177 -6.25 -40.93 -5.66
N ASP A 178 -7.29 -40.64 -6.42
CA ASP A 178 -8.51 -40.00 -5.90
C ASP A 178 -9.16 -40.78 -4.75
N GLY A 179 -9.10 -42.11 -4.79
CA GLY A 179 -9.66 -43.00 -3.76
C GLY A 179 -8.82 -43.19 -2.48
N LEU A 180 -7.60 -42.65 -2.41
CA LEU A 180 -6.72 -42.83 -1.24
C LEU A 180 -7.12 -41.90 -0.07
N PRO A 181 -6.96 -42.34 1.19
CA PRO A 181 -7.13 -41.49 2.36
C PRO A 181 -6.08 -40.36 2.34
N ILE A 182 -6.48 -39.17 2.81
CA ILE A 182 -5.67 -37.93 2.74
C ILE A 182 -4.26 -38.08 3.34
N VAL A 183 -4.11 -38.87 4.40
CA VAL A 183 -2.81 -39.11 5.05
C VAL A 183 -1.83 -39.82 4.10
N GLU A 184 -2.30 -40.77 3.29
CA GLU A 184 -1.47 -41.48 2.31
C GLU A 184 -1.16 -40.61 1.09
N LYS A 185 -2.08 -39.72 0.70
CA LYS A 185 -1.83 -38.74 -0.38
C LYS A 185 -0.70 -37.77 0.00
N LEU A 186 -0.69 -37.28 1.24
CA LEU A 186 0.31 -36.33 1.71
C LEU A 186 1.71 -36.97 1.83
N ALA A 187 1.79 -38.26 2.20
CA ALA A 187 3.05 -38.99 2.29
C ALA A 187 3.77 -39.19 0.95
N LEU A 188 3.09 -39.00 -0.20
CA LEU A 188 3.71 -39.08 -1.53
C LEU A 188 4.51 -37.81 -1.90
N PHE A 189 4.35 -36.71 -1.14
CA PHE A 189 4.98 -35.41 -1.41
C PHE A 189 5.93 -34.95 -0.27
N CYS A 190 6.27 -35.86 0.65
CA CYS A 190 7.27 -35.67 1.71
C CYS A 190 8.42 -36.64 1.49
#